data_AF-A0AAN9YZU3-F1
#
_entry.id   AF-A0AAN9YZU3-F1
#
_cell.length_a   1.000
_cell.length_b   1.000
_cell.length_c   1.000
_cell.angle_alpha   90.00
_cell.angle_beta   90.00
_cell.angle_gamma   90.00
#
_symmetry.space_group_name_H-M   'P 1'
#
loop_
_entity.id
_entity.type
_entity.pdbx_description
1 polymer ?
#
loop_
_entity_poly.entity_id
_entity_poly.type
_entity_poly.pdbx_seq_one_letter_code
_entity_poly.pdbx_strand_id
1 'polypeptide(L)'
;MDFEQRNLVTNLLEVIKGGGIPVSIEISPPESQTETQRLLLRIDGIYARCHLQFCAVTWHLRNFSNTHGINFKAIQFAHNLQIRNKEVLLHVAAKRLNRENVLQILKELQSLKINNIFALRGDDVGTISQDYFLYAEQLVRFIREKTGEEMVICVAGYPNGHPEGESYRSDLIYLREKVKAGANFIITQIILEAETFNCFVRDCQDLGINVPILAGIMPIQDYNSFKRMSNICHLEIPKHIETTLQSIQENPETVKNFGIFHAVMTVKGILSARNSLCGLHFFTMNR
;
A
#
# COMPACT_ATOMS: atom_id res chain seq x y z
N MET A 1 15.58 -17.36 -25.51
CA MET A 1 14.25 -17.24 -24.87
C MET A 1 14.22 -15.87 -24.26
N ASP A 2 13.58 -14.93 -24.95
CA ASP A 2 13.40 -13.57 -24.46
C ASP A 2 12.57 -13.61 -23.19
N PHE A 3 13.19 -13.21 -22.07
CA PHE A 3 12.43 -12.76 -20.92
C PHE A 3 11.86 -11.40 -21.29
N GLU A 4 10.66 -11.38 -21.89
CA GLU A 4 9.84 -10.18 -21.80
C GLU A 4 9.78 -9.80 -20.33
N GLN A 5 10.24 -8.60 -20.01
CA GLN A 5 10.28 -8.08 -18.65
C GLN A 5 8.83 -7.93 -18.18
N ARG A 6 8.31 -8.96 -17.51
CA ARG A 6 6.92 -9.01 -17.05
C ARG A 6 6.69 -7.89 -16.06
N ASN A 7 5.65 -7.08 -16.28
CA ASN A 7 5.29 -6.02 -15.36
C ASN A 7 4.54 -6.59 -14.14
N LEU A 8 4.59 -5.87 -13.01
CA LEU A 8 4.07 -6.32 -11.73
C LEU A 8 2.61 -6.78 -11.79
N VAL A 9 1.73 -6.05 -12.49
CA VAL A 9 0.31 -6.42 -12.59
C VAL A 9 0.09 -7.76 -13.29
N THR A 10 0.90 -8.07 -14.31
CA THR A 10 0.83 -9.38 -14.98
C THR A 10 1.20 -10.50 -14.02
N ASN A 11 2.26 -10.33 -13.22
CA ASN A 11 2.65 -11.31 -12.20
C ASN A 11 1.55 -11.54 -11.15
N LEU A 12 0.90 -10.45 -10.68
CA LEU A 12 -0.24 -10.58 -9.76
C LEU A 12 -1.37 -11.42 -10.36
N LEU A 13 -1.74 -11.13 -11.62
CA LEU A 13 -2.80 -11.85 -12.33
C LEU A 13 -2.45 -13.31 -12.62
N GLU A 14 -1.18 -13.61 -12.92
CA GLU A 14 -0.72 -14.99 -13.14
C GLU A 14 -0.82 -15.82 -11.85
N VAL A 15 -0.37 -15.27 -10.71
CA VAL A 15 -0.49 -15.96 -9.42
C VAL A 15 -1.96 -16.25 -9.10
N ILE A 16 -2.84 -15.26 -9.32
CA ILE A 16 -4.29 -15.41 -9.12
C ILE A 16 -4.87 -16.50 -10.04
N LYS A 17 -4.56 -16.44 -11.35
CA LYS A 17 -5.03 -17.43 -12.35
C LYS A 17 -4.53 -18.84 -12.05
N GLY A 18 -3.34 -18.97 -11.47
CA GLY A 18 -2.78 -20.24 -11.01
C GLY A 18 -3.39 -20.77 -9.72
N GLY A 19 -4.39 -20.09 -9.14
CA GLY A 19 -5.01 -20.45 -7.86
C GLY A 19 -4.17 -20.07 -6.64
N GLY A 20 -3.08 -19.34 -6.83
CA GLY A 20 -2.27 -18.78 -5.77
C GLY A 20 -2.83 -17.47 -5.22
N ILE A 21 -2.23 -16.98 -4.15
CA ILE A 21 -2.59 -15.72 -3.51
C ILE A 21 -1.37 -14.80 -3.61
N PRO A 22 -1.47 -13.67 -4.33
CA PRO A 22 -0.41 -12.67 -4.32
C PRO A 22 -0.20 -12.16 -2.90
N VAL A 23 1.04 -12.16 -2.44
CA VAL A 23 1.41 -11.61 -1.13
C VAL A 23 2.47 -10.55 -1.33
N SER A 24 2.32 -9.41 -0.67
CA SER A 24 3.33 -8.35 -0.61
C SER A 24 3.44 -7.78 0.80
N ILE A 25 4.50 -7.00 1.02
CA ILE A 25 4.79 -6.36 2.30
C ILE A 25 5.01 -4.86 2.09
N GLU A 26 4.79 -4.07 3.13
CA GLU A 26 5.13 -2.65 3.17
C GLU A 26 6.26 -2.39 4.18
N ILE A 27 7.19 -1.52 3.79
CA ILE A 27 8.38 -1.15 4.54
C ILE A 27 8.58 0.36 4.50
N SER A 28 8.95 0.94 5.65
CA SER A 28 9.32 2.35 5.75
C SER A 28 10.84 2.55 5.72
N PRO A 29 11.37 3.49 4.91
CA PRO A 29 12.81 3.78 4.88
C PRO A 29 13.37 4.16 6.27
N PRO A 30 14.35 3.42 6.82
CA PRO A 30 14.90 3.71 8.15
C PRO A 30 15.69 5.01 8.19
N GLU A 31 15.80 5.66 9.36
CA GLU A 31 16.55 6.92 9.52
C GLU A 31 18.06 6.75 9.39
N SER A 32 18.62 5.65 9.89
CA SER A 32 20.06 5.41 9.83
C SER A 32 20.47 4.37 8.77
N GLN A 33 21.72 4.47 8.32
CA GLN A 33 22.32 3.49 7.41
C GLN A 33 22.45 2.11 8.06
N THR A 34 22.74 2.06 9.37
CA THR A 34 22.83 0.81 10.14
C THR A 34 21.49 0.08 10.20
N GLU A 35 20.40 0.81 10.46
CA GLU A 35 19.05 0.22 10.43
C GLU A 35 18.64 -0.20 9.03
N THR A 36 19.04 0.58 8.01
CA THR A 36 18.83 0.22 6.60
C THR A 36 19.45 -1.14 6.28
N GLN A 37 20.71 -1.37 6.64
CA GLN A 37 21.38 -2.65 6.40
C GLN A 37 20.69 -3.81 7.13
N ARG A 38 20.34 -3.63 8.41
CA ARG A 38 19.62 -4.66 9.19
C ARG A 38 18.27 -5.00 8.59
N LEU A 39 17.53 -3.99 8.13
CA LEU A 39 16.22 -4.17 7.53
C LEU A 39 16.30 -4.87 6.18
N LEU A 40 17.27 -4.53 5.34
CA LEU A 40 17.51 -5.22 4.06
C LEU A 40 17.78 -6.72 4.29
N LEU A 41 18.61 -7.08 5.28
CA LEU A 41 18.86 -8.49 5.63
C LEU A 41 17.59 -9.20 6.12
N ARG A 42 16.73 -8.52 6.89
CA ARG A 42 15.44 -9.07 7.34
C ARG A 42 14.52 -9.33 6.15
N ILE A 43 14.43 -8.37 5.23
CA ILE A 43 13.62 -8.49 4.00
C ILE A 43 14.12 -9.66 3.16
N ASP A 44 15.43 -9.81 2.96
CA ASP A 44 16.00 -10.96 2.25
C ASP A 44 15.60 -12.29 2.91
N GLY A 45 15.67 -12.34 4.24
CA GLY A 45 15.22 -13.50 5.00
C GLY A 45 13.73 -13.80 4.80
N ILE A 46 12.86 -12.79 4.66
CA ILE A 46 11.43 -12.99 4.38
C ILE A 46 11.23 -13.51 2.95
N TYR A 47 11.88 -12.90 1.96
CA TYR A 47 11.81 -13.35 0.56
C TYR A 47 12.35 -14.78 0.36
N ALA A 48 13.29 -15.23 1.19
CA ALA A 48 13.79 -16.61 1.15
C ALA A 48 12.76 -17.64 1.65
N ARG A 49 11.76 -17.22 2.44
CA ARG A 49 10.75 -18.11 3.07
C ARG A 49 9.36 -17.93 2.48
N CYS A 50 9.08 -16.76 1.92
CA CYS A 50 7.77 -16.38 1.41
C CYS A 50 7.91 -15.93 -0.04
N HIS A 51 7.03 -16.42 -0.91
CA HIS A 51 6.98 -16.00 -2.31
C HIS A 51 6.27 -14.65 -2.47
N LEU A 52 6.97 -13.58 -2.08
CA LEU A 52 6.48 -12.21 -2.17
C LEU A 52 6.53 -11.69 -3.61
N GLN A 53 5.43 -11.07 -4.03
CA GLN A 53 5.31 -10.48 -5.37
C GLN A 53 6.00 -9.13 -5.46
N PHE A 54 6.00 -8.34 -4.38
CA PHE A 54 6.68 -7.05 -4.30
C PHE A 54 6.84 -6.57 -2.85
N CYS A 55 7.69 -5.56 -2.68
CA CYS A 55 7.86 -4.79 -1.46
C CYS A 55 7.46 -3.34 -1.73
N ALA A 56 6.48 -2.84 -0.99
CA ALA A 56 6.08 -1.44 -1.05
C ALA A 56 6.97 -0.60 -0.14
N VAL A 57 7.43 0.55 -0.65
CA VAL A 57 8.29 1.48 0.10
C VAL A 57 7.52 2.75 0.38
N THR A 58 7.34 3.06 1.67
CA THR A 58 6.51 4.21 2.07
C THR A 58 7.17 5.55 1.79
N TRP A 59 6.32 6.56 1.60
CA TRP A 59 6.71 7.94 1.33
C TRP A 59 6.20 8.84 2.45
N HIS A 60 7.04 9.10 3.45
CA HIS A 60 6.72 10.03 4.52
C HIS A 60 7.53 11.31 4.39
N LEU A 61 6.85 12.45 4.49
CA LEU A 61 7.45 13.79 4.37
C LEU A 61 7.82 14.42 5.71
N ARG A 62 7.73 13.67 6.82
CA ARG A 62 7.79 14.19 8.20
C ARG A 62 9.05 15.00 8.55
N ASN A 63 10.14 14.87 7.79
CA ASN A 63 11.41 15.54 8.10
C ASN A 63 12.03 16.32 6.92
N PHE A 64 11.30 16.58 5.83
CA PHE A 64 11.88 17.18 4.62
C PHE A 64 11.39 18.62 4.40
N SER A 65 12.07 19.57 5.05
CA SER A 65 11.87 21.00 4.78
C SER A 65 12.50 21.46 3.46
N ASN A 66 13.53 20.76 2.94
CA ASN A 66 14.38 21.27 1.86
C ASN A 66 14.27 20.52 0.53
N THR A 67 13.44 19.49 0.39
CA THR A 67 13.44 18.63 -0.82
C THR A 67 12.32 18.93 -1.83
N HIS A 68 11.63 20.06 -1.70
CA HIS A 68 10.50 20.44 -2.58
C HIS A 68 9.47 19.30 -2.76
N GLY A 69 9.25 18.49 -1.71
CA GLY A 69 8.32 17.36 -1.73
C GLY A 69 8.88 16.04 -2.23
N ILE A 70 10.06 15.99 -2.86
CA ILE A 70 10.67 14.74 -3.36
C ILE A 70 11.36 13.98 -2.21
N ASN A 71 11.04 12.70 -2.05
CA ASN A 71 11.63 11.84 -1.02
C ASN A 71 12.77 10.96 -1.61
N PHE A 72 13.96 11.56 -1.79
CA PHE A 72 15.13 10.84 -2.30
C PHE A 72 15.56 9.66 -1.44
N LYS A 73 15.28 9.71 -0.12
CA LYS A 73 15.57 8.60 0.79
C LYS A 73 14.71 7.37 0.47
N ALA A 74 13.42 7.56 0.18
CA ALA A 74 12.55 6.48 -0.27
C ALA A 74 12.99 5.92 -1.63
N ILE A 75 13.37 6.80 -2.59
CA ILE A 75 13.90 6.39 -3.89
C ILE A 75 15.19 5.58 -3.73
N GLN A 76 16.12 6.02 -2.89
CA GLN A 76 17.38 5.32 -2.62
C GLN A 76 17.13 3.96 -1.95
N PHE A 77 16.19 3.89 -1.00
CA PHE A 77 15.83 2.61 -0.36
C PHE A 77 15.16 1.64 -1.36
N ALA A 78 14.28 2.15 -2.22
CA ALA A 78 13.70 1.39 -3.32
C ALA A 78 14.79 0.87 -4.28
N HIS A 79 15.79 1.69 -4.62
CA HIS A 79 16.92 1.24 -5.42
C HIS A 79 17.71 0.12 -4.74
N ASN A 80 17.98 0.23 -3.43
CA ASN A 80 18.66 -0.82 -2.67
C ASN A 80 17.93 -2.17 -2.70
N LEU A 81 16.59 -2.15 -2.75
CA LEU A 81 15.77 -3.34 -2.94
C LEU A 81 15.81 -3.84 -4.38
N GLN A 82 15.74 -2.93 -5.36
CA GLN A 82 15.78 -3.28 -6.79
C GLN A 82 17.09 -3.98 -7.18
N ILE A 83 18.25 -3.49 -6.72
CA ILE A 83 19.55 -4.13 -6.97
C ILE A 83 19.72 -5.48 -6.24
N ARG A 84 18.84 -5.79 -5.28
CA ARG A 84 18.72 -7.10 -4.61
C ARG A 84 17.69 -8.00 -5.27
N ASN A 85 17.27 -7.68 -6.50
CA ASN A 85 16.27 -8.40 -7.28
C ASN A 85 14.92 -8.53 -6.54
N LYS A 86 14.52 -7.48 -5.82
CA LYS A 86 13.19 -7.39 -5.21
C LYS A 86 12.35 -6.45 -6.05
N GLU A 87 11.18 -6.91 -6.50
CA GLU A 87 10.21 -6.04 -7.16
C GLU A 87 9.71 -4.97 -6.17
N VAL A 88 9.77 -3.70 -6.57
CA VAL A 88 9.46 -2.57 -5.67
C VAL A 88 8.27 -1.77 -6.16
N LEU A 89 7.38 -1.43 -5.22
CA LEU A 89 6.29 -0.47 -5.40
C LEU A 89 6.59 0.79 -4.58
N LEU A 90 6.96 1.90 -5.23
CA LEU A 90 7.30 3.12 -4.51
C LEU A 90 6.06 3.98 -4.27
N HIS A 91 5.80 4.37 -3.02
CA HIS A 91 4.74 5.33 -2.72
C HIS A 91 5.10 6.71 -3.25
N VAL A 92 4.13 7.43 -3.80
CA VAL A 92 4.29 8.83 -4.23
C VAL A 92 3.04 9.60 -3.80
N ALA A 93 3.21 10.56 -2.89
CA ALA A 93 2.13 11.37 -2.36
C ALA A 93 1.95 12.66 -3.17
N ALA A 94 0.76 12.85 -3.74
CA ALA A 94 0.41 13.95 -4.65
C ALA A 94 0.47 15.34 -4.01
N LYS A 95 -0.10 15.48 -2.80
CA LYS A 95 -0.07 16.73 -2.03
C LYS A 95 1.39 17.05 -1.70
N ARG A 96 1.88 18.20 -2.21
CA ARG A 96 3.27 18.71 -2.20
C ARG A 96 4.15 18.36 -3.40
N LEU A 97 3.59 17.77 -4.45
CA LEU A 97 4.28 17.63 -5.73
C LEU A 97 3.60 18.51 -6.78
N ASN A 98 4.40 19.31 -7.47
CA ASN A 98 3.99 19.91 -8.73
C ASN A 98 4.42 19.02 -9.91
N ARG A 99 4.06 19.44 -11.13
CA ARG A 99 4.38 18.70 -12.36
C ARG A 99 5.88 18.47 -12.56
N GLU A 100 6.71 19.45 -12.24
CA GLU A 100 8.18 19.33 -12.36
C GLU A 100 8.74 18.30 -11.39
N ASN A 101 8.25 18.28 -10.14
CA ASN A 101 8.66 17.27 -9.18
C ASN A 101 8.31 15.86 -9.65
N VAL A 102 7.09 15.65 -10.17
CA VAL A 102 6.68 14.34 -10.68
C VAL A 102 7.52 13.94 -11.90
N LEU A 103 7.81 14.85 -12.83
CA LEU A 103 8.69 14.58 -13.96
C LEU A 103 10.10 14.18 -13.52
N GLN A 104 10.64 14.84 -12.49
CA GLN A 104 11.93 14.48 -11.90
C GLN A 104 11.86 13.08 -11.28
N ILE A 105 10.83 12.78 -10.49
CA ILE A 105 10.63 11.44 -9.91
C ILE A 105 10.58 10.38 -11.00
N LEU A 106 9.81 10.57 -12.07
CA LEU A 106 9.71 9.61 -13.17
C LEU A 106 11.07 9.37 -13.85
N LYS A 107 11.86 10.42 -14.07
CA LYS A 107 13.22 10.30 -14.62
C LYS A 107 14.15 9.51 -13.70
N GLU A 108 14.11 9.78 -12.40
CA GLU A 108 14.90 9.02 -11.41
C GLU A 108 14.50 7.54 -11.44
N LEU A 109 13.21 7.24 -11.37
CA LEU A 109 12.70 5.86 -11.38
C LEU A 109 13.06 5.12 -12.66
N GLN A 110 12.95 5.77 -13.81
CA GLN A 110 13.37 5.20 -15.09
C GLN A 110 14.87 4.85 -15.09
N SER A 111 15.73 5.74 -14.58
CA SER A 111 17.18 5.49 -14.49
C SER A 111 17.52 4.32 -13.56
N LEU A 112 16.70 4.11 -12.53
CA LEU A 112 16.83 3.02 -11.56
C LEU A 112 16.08 1.75 -11.97
N LYS A 113 15.40 1.76 -13.14
CA LYS A 113 14.55 0.68 -13.66
C LYS A 113 13.44 0.25 -12.69
N ILE A 114 12.86 1.22 -11.97
CA ILE A 114 11.72 1.01 -11.08
C ILE A 114 10.47 1.48 -11.82
N ASN A 115 9.56 0.55 -12.10
CA ASN A 115 8.41 0.84 -12.97
C ASN A 115 7.06 0.81 -12.23
N ASN A 116 7.06 0.73 -10.89
CA ASN A 116 5.82 0.64 -10.11
C ASN A 116 5.70 1.79 -9.09
N ILE A 117 4.59 2.50 -9.18
CA ILE A 117 4.23 3.60 -8.27
C ILE A 117 2.93 3.27 -7.55
N PHE A 118 2.90 3.53 -6.25
CA PHE A 118 1.66 3.67 -5.49
C PHE A 118 1.30 5.16 -5.40
N ALA A 119 0.37 5.59 -6.25
CA ALA A 119 -0.12 6.95 -6.30
C ALA A 119 -1.10 7.21 -5.15
N LEU A 120 -0.69 8.07 -4.22
CA LEU A 120 -1.44 8.45 -3.03
C LEU A 120 -1.79 9.93 -3.10
N ARG A 121 -2.87 10.33 -2.42
CA ARG A 121 -3.16 11.74 -2.22
C ARG A 121 -2.13 12.37 -1.29
N GLY A 122 -1.81 11.68 -0.20
CA GLY A 122 -1.07 12.25 0.93
C GLY A 122 -2.01 12.97 1.90
N ASP A 123 -1.45 13.30 3.06
CA ASP A 123 -2.12 14.02 4.13
C ASP A 123 -1.83 15.52 4.02
N ASP A 124 -2.73 16.35 4.56
CA ASP A 124 -2.51 17.80 4.60
C ASP A 124 -1.41 18.14 5.62
N VAL A 125 -0.24 18.53 5.10
CA VAL A 125 0.90 18.94 5.91
C VAL A 125 1.43 20.27 5.37
N GLY A 126 1.18 21.34 6.12
CA GLY A 126 1.65 22.69 5.78
C GLY A 126 0.81 23.38 4.68
N THR A 127 1.40 24.37 4.02
CA THR A 127 0.71 25.18 3.01
C THR A 127 0.54 24.40 1.71
N ILE A 128 -0.69 24.26 1.24
CA ILE A 128 -1.01 23.68 -0.06
C ILE A 128 -0.88 24.78 -1.11
N SER A 129 0.00 24.57 -2.08
CA SER A 129 0.15 25.46 -3.23
C SER A 129 -0.81 25.08 -4.36
N GLN A 130 -1.25 26.06 -5.15
CA GLN A 130 -2.21 25.86 -6.24
C GLN A 130 -1.66 25.01 -7.40
N ASP A 131 -0.34 24.92 -7.53
CA ASP A 131 0.35 24.13 -8.54
C ASP A 131 0.54 22.65 -8.15
N TYR A 132 0.14 22.26 -6.93
CA TYR A 132 0.22 20.88 -6.46
C TYR A 132 -0.95 20.03 -6.94
N PHE A 133 -0.69 18.73 -7.07
CA PHE A 133 -1.75 17.74 -7.26
C PHE A 133 -2.59 17.61 -5.98
N LEU A 134 -3.89 17.84 -6.08
CA LEU A 134 -4.82 17.81 -4.94
C LEU A 134 -5.39 16.41 -4.69
N TYR A 135 -5.50 15.62 -5.76
CA TYR A 135 -6.07 14.28 -5.73
C TYR A 135 -5.12 13.26 -6.36
N ALA A 136 -5.12 12.04 -5.83
CA ALA A 136 -4.33 10.93 -6.40
C ALA A 136 -4.69 10.68 -7.87
N GLU A 137 -5.96 10.86 -8.25
CA GLU A 137 -6.44 10.70 -9.63
C GLU A 137 -5.71 11.62 -10.62
N GLN A 138 -5.43 12.86 -10.24
CA GLN A 138 -4.70 13.82 -11.08
C GLN A 138 -3.26 13.36 -11.29
N LEU A 139 -2.64 12.80 -10.24
CA LEU A 139 -1.30 12.20 -10.32
C LEU A 139 -1.30 10.99 -11.24
N VAL A 140 -2.30 10.10 -11.15
CA VAL A 140 -2.45 8.95 -12.07
C VAL A 140 -2.53 9.41 -13.52
N ARG A 141 -3.42 10.37 -13.82
CA ARG A 141 -3.56 10.91 -15.20
C ARG A 141 -2.26 11.49 -15.70
N PHE A 142 -1.57 12.27 -14.87
CA PHE A 142 -0.32 12.91 -15.28
C PHE A 142 0.78 11.89 -15.53
N ILE A 143 0.91 10.84 -14.71
CA ILE A 143 1.87 9.76 -14.95
C ILE A 143 1.54 9.07 -16.29
N ARG A 144 0.27 8.71 -16.53
CA ARG A 144 -0.19 8.10 -17.78
C ARG A 144 0.08 8.97 -19.01
N GLU A 145 -0.14 10.28 -18.91
CA GLU A 145 0.19 11.23 -19.97
C GLU A 145 1.67 11.22 -20.34
N LYS A 146 2.56 10.98 -19.37
CA LYS A 146 4.02 11.02 -19.56
C LYS A 146 4.66 9.68 -19.89
N THR A 147 4.07 8.57 -19.46
CA THR A 147 4.69 7.24 -19.57
C THR A 147 3.81 6.22 -20.29
N GLY A 148 2.58 6.56 -20.69
CA GLY A 148 1.63 5.60 -21.23
C GLY A 148 1.42 4.43 -20.27
N GLU A 149 1.54 3.20 -20.78
CA GLU A 149 1.36 1.96 -20.03
C GLU A 149 2.68 1.41 -19.42
N GLU A 150 3.80 2.12 -19.54
CA GLU A 150 5.10 1.64 -19.04
C GLU A 150 5.12 1.50 -17.50
N MET A 151 4.43 2.42 -16.80
CA MET A 151 4.36 2.40 -15.34
C MET A 151 3.19 1.57 -14.83
N VAL A 152 3.42 0.68 -13.88
CA VAL A 152 2.35 0.07 -13.09
C VAL A 152 1.96 1.04 -11.98
N ILE A 153 0.67 1.35 -11.87
CA ILE A 153 0.13 2.30 -10.91
C ILE A 153 -0.83 1.58 -9.96
N CYS A 154 -0.52 1.64 -8.67
CA CYS A 154 -1.42 1.26 -7.58
C CYS A 154 -2.12 2.50 -7.02
N VAL A 155 -3.37 2.35 -6.58
CA VAL A 155 -4.11 3.38 -5.83
C VAL A 155 -4.74 2.81 -4.56
N ALA A 156 -5.02 3.69 -3.60
CA ALA A 156 -5.57 3.28 -2.30
C ALA A 156 -7.09 3.09 -2.39
N GLY A 157 -7.59 2.04 -1.76
CA GLY A 157 -9.02 1.80 -1.51
C GLY A 157 -9.34 1.88 -0.01
N TYR A 158 -10.55 2.31 0.34
CA TYR A 158 -10.97 2.50 1.74
C TYR A 158 -12.24 1.69 2.00
N PRO A 159 -12.13 0.46 2.50
CA PRO A 159 -13.27 -0.45 2.66
C PRO A 159 -14.35 0.02 3.63
N ASN A 160 -14.03 0.93 4.56
CA ASN A 160 -14.97 1.59 5.46
C ASN A 160 -15.30 3.04 5.04
N GLY A 161 -14.87 3.47 3.84
CA GLY A 161 -14.90 4.87 3.42
C GLY A 161 -13.67 5.65 3.89
N HIS A 162 -13.33 6.69 3.13
CA HIS A 162 -12.30 7.65 3.47
C HIS A 162 -12.82 8.59 4.58
N PRO A 163 -12.04 8.91 5.62
CA PRO A 163 -12.50 9.75 6.74
C PRO A 163 -12.98 11.15 6.34
N GLU A 164 -12.38 11.70 5.29
CA GLU A 164 -12.76 12.99 4.69
C GLU A 164 -13.73 12.85 3.51
N GLY A 165 -14.19 11.62 3.21
CA GLY A 165 -15.14 11.35 2.14
C GLY A 165 -16.56 11.76 2.56
N GLU A 166 -17.36 12.23 1.60
CA GLU A 166 -18.75 12.61 1.85
C GLU A 166 -19.63 11.40 2.23
N SER A 167 -19.36 10.26 1.60
CA SER A 167 -20.03 8.99 1.85
C SER A 167 -19.22 7.84 1.29
N TYR A 168 -19.42 6.64 1.82
CA TYR A 168 -18.85 5.40 1.29
C TYR A 168 -19.09 5.25 -0.22
N ARG A 169 -20.32 5.57 -0.67
CA ARG A 169 -20.70 5.46 -2.08
C ARG A 169 -19.93 6.46 -2.96
N SER A 170 -19.75 7.70 -2.49
CA SER A 170 -18.96 8.73 -3.18
C SER A 170 -17.49 8.30 -3.29
N ASP A 171 -16.93 7.72 -2.23
CA ASP A 171 -15.54 7.23 -2.24
C ASP A 171 -15.31 6.12 -3.26
N LEU A 172 -16.27 5.20 -3.42
CA LEU A 172 -16.21 4.19 -4.48
C LEU A 172 -16.29 4.80 -5.88
N ILE A 173 -17.04 5.89 -6.08
CA ILE A 173 -17.06 6.61 -7.36
C ILE A 173 -15.69 7.21 -7.64
N TYR A 174 -15.08 7.89 -6.66
CA TYR A 174 -13.73 8.43 -6.84
C TYR A 174 -12.67 7.35 -7.04
N LEU A 175 -12.83 6.18 -6.39
CA LEU A 175 -11.98 5.02 -6.65
C LEU A 175 -12.12 4.54 -8.09
N ARG A 176 -13.35 4.44 -8.62
CA ARG A 176 -13.60 4.11 -10.02
C ARG A 176 -12.93 5.11 -10.96
N GLU A 177 -12.99 6.40 -10.67
CA GLU A 177 -12.34 7.42 -11.51
C GLU A 177 -10.81 7.32 -11.47
N LYS A 178 -10.19 6.98 -10.33
CA LYS A 178 -8.75 6.64 -10.26
C LYS A 178 -8.40 5.44 -11.14
N VAL A 179 -9.24 4.42 -11.15
CA VAL A 179 -9.04 3.22 -11.98
C VAL A 179 -9.20 3.55 -13.47
N LYS A 180 -10.24 4.29 -13.85
CA LYS A 180 -10.42 4.79 -15.22
C LYS A 180 -9.29 5.70 -15.69
N ALA A 181 -8.69 6.46 -14.78
CA ALA A 181 -7.52 7.29 -15.08
C ALA A 181 -6.28 6.46 -15.43
N GLY A 182 -6.27 5.15 -15.13
CA GLY A 182 -5.22 4.23 -15.54
C GLY A 182 -4.57 3.43 -14.40
N ALA A 183 -5.14 3.39 -13.19
CA ALA A 183 -4.61 2.55 -12.12
C ALA A 183 -4.78 1.05 -12.45
N ASN A 184 -3.75 0.26 -12.19
CA ASN A 184 -3.69 -1.17 -12.54
C ASN A 184 -4.16 -2.10 -11.44
N PHE A 185 -4.06 -1.69 -10.17
CA PHE A 185 -4.55 -2.45 -9.02
C PHE A 185 -4.77 -1.55 -7.80
N ILE A 186 -5.40 -2.10 -6.78
CA ILE A 186 -5.78 -1.41 -5.55
C ILE A 186 -5.12 -2.11 -4.36
N ILE A 187 -4.60 -1.33 -3.41
CA ILE A 187 -4.29 -1.80 -2.06
C ILE A 187 -5.28 -1.10 -1.11
N THR A 188 -5.94 -1.87 -0.26
CA THR A 188 -6.88 -1.30 0.71
C THR A 188 -6.16 -0.73 1.92
N GLN A 189 -6.82 0.20 2.61
CA GLN A 189 -6.55 0.47 4.02
C GLN A 189 -6.71 -0.81 4.87
N ILE A 190 -6.15 -0.79 6.09
CA ILE A 190 -6.18 -1.87 7.08
C ILE A 190 -7.59 -2.48 7.21
N ILE A 191 -7.64 -3.80 7.11
CA ILE A 191 -8.82 -4.63 7.33
C ILE A 191 -8.69 -5.33 8.68
N LEU A 192 -9.71 -5.17 9.52
CA LEU A 192 -9.87 -5.91 10.77
C LEU A 192 -10.86 -7.08 10.62
N GLU A 193 -11.90 -6.92 9.79
CA GLU A 193 -12.93 -7.94 9.58
C GLU A 193 -12.98 -8.37 8.11
N ALA A 194 -12.98 -9.69 7.87
CA ALA A 194 -13.00 -10.24 6.52
C ALA A 194 -14.24 -9.79 5.72
N GLU A 195 -15.39 -9.65 6.38
CA GLU A 195 -16.63 -9.27 5.70
C GLU A 195 -16.58 -7.83 5.17
N THR A 196 -15.91 -6.91 5.87
CA THR A 196 -15.66 -5.55 5.38
C THR A 196 -14.95 -5.57 4.02
N PHE A 197 -13.92 -6.41 3.88
CA PHE A 197 -13.20 -6.56 2.62
C PHE A 197 -14.07 -7.22 1.56
N ASN A 198 -14.82 -8.27 1.91
CA ASN A 198 -15.68 -8.98 0.96
C ASN A 198 -16.80 -8.08 0.41
N CYS A 199 -17.46 -7.29 1.26
CA CYS A 199 -18.42 -6.28 0.84
C CYS A 199 -17.76 -5.27 -0.12
N PHE A 200 -16.62 -4.71 0.27
CA PHE A 200 -15.91 -3.73 -0.56
C PHE A 200 -15.54 -4.27 -1.95
N VAL A 201 -15.11 -5.53 -2.05
CA VAL A 201 -14.82 -6.16 -3.34
C VAL A 201 -16.08 -6.28 -4.20
N ARG A 202 -17.21 -6.71 -3.62
CA ARG A 202 -18.50 -6.78 -4.35
C ARG A 202 -18.96 -5.40 -4.82
N ASP A 203 -18.93 -4.41 -3.94
CA ASP A 203 -19.33 -3.04 -4.27
C ASP A 203 -18.44 -2.41 -5.34
N CYS A 204 -17.14 -2.75 -5.35
CA CYS A 204 -16.22 -2.37 -6.42
C CYS A 204 -16.62 -3.02 -7.76
N GLN A 205 -16.91 -4.32 -7.76
CA GLN A 205 -17.33 -5.07 -8.96
C GLN A 205 -18.64 -4.53 -9.54
N ASP A 206 -19.63 -4.21 -8.70
CA ASP A 206 -20.91 -3.63 -9.10
C ASP A 206 -20.74 -2.25 -9.78
N LEU A 207 -19.62 -1.57 -9.53
CA LEU A 207 -19.24 -0.30 -10.17
C LEU A 207 -18.31 -0.46 -11.37
N GLY A 208 -18.02 -1.70 -11.77
CA GLY A 208 -17.14 -2.05 -12.88
C GLY A 208 -15.64 -1.87 -12.56
N ILE A 209 -15.26 -1.88 -11.29
CA ILE A 209 -13.85 -1.89 -10.87
C ILE A 209 -13.37 -3.35 -10.89
N ASN A 210 -12.70 -3.73 -11.97
CA ASN A 210 -12.28 -5.11 -12.25
C ASN A 210 -10.76 -5.31 -12.18
N VAL A 211 -10.05 -4.41 -11.50
CA VAL A 211 -8.60 -4.55 -11.25
C VAL A 211 -8.35 -5.40 -10.00
N PRO A 212 -7.16 -6.02 -9.82
CA PRO A 212 -6.83 -6.71 -8.59
C PRO A 212 -6.95 -5.81 -7.35
N ILE A 213 -7.45 -6.37 -6.25
CA ILE A 213 -7.60 -5.68 -4.96
C ILE A 213 -6.86 -6.47 -3.88
N LEU A 214 -5.82 -5.88 -3.32
CA LEU A 214 -5.03 -6.47 -2.25
C LEU A 214 -5.54 -5.97 -0.89
N ALA A 215 -5.92 -6.91 -0.01
CA ALA A 215 -6.34 -6.60 1.34
C ALA A 215 -5.16 -6.15 2.19
N GLY A 216 -5.26 -4.94 2.74
CA GLY A 216 -4.29 -4.40 3.71
C GLY A 216 -4.44 -5.09 5.07
N ILE A 217 -3.43 -5.86 5.48
CA ILE A 217 -3.42 -6.60 6.75
C ILE A 217 -2.32 -6.05 7.65
N MET A 218 -2.70 -5.60 8.84
CA MET A 218 -1.74 -5.17 9.87
C MET A 218 -1.89 -6.06 11.11
N PRO A 219 -1.02 -7.05 11.31
CA PRO A 219 -1.03 -7.85 12.53
C PRO A 219 -0.77 -6.95 13.74
N ILE A 220 -1.63 -7.07 14.77
CA ILE A 220 -1.49 -6.31 16.02
C ILE A 220 -0.28 -6.86 16.78
N GLN A 221 0.72 -6.01 17.05
CA GLN A 221 1.95 -6.42 17.75
C GLN A 221 2.03 -5.87 19.18
N ASP A 222 1.42 -4.71 19.41
CA ASP A 222 1.47 -3.96 20.66
C ASP A 222 0.20 -3.10 20.75
N TYR A 223 -0.40 -3.03 21.95
CA TYR A 223 -1.69 -2.37 22.15
C TYR A 223 -1.58 -0.85 21.92
N ASN A 224 -0.57 -0.21 22.49
CA ASN A 224 -0.40 1.24 22.41
C ASN A 224 -0.07 1.70 20.98
N SER A 225 0.78 0.94 20.30
CA SER A 225 1.14 1.18 18.90
C SER A 225 -0.06 0.98 17.99
N PHE A 226 -0.85 -0.07 18.22
CA PHE A 226 -2.08 -0.31 17.47
C PHE A 226 -3.12 0.79 17.67
N LYS A 227 -3.36 1.22 18.91
CA LYS A 227 -4.29 2.31 19.22
C LYS A 227 -3.85 3.62 18.58
N ARG A 228 -2.56 3.94 18.66
CA ARG A 228 -1.98 5.11 17.99
C ARG A 228 -2.16 5.05 16.47
N MET A 229 -1.86 3.90 15.86
CA MET A 229 -2.01 3.73 14.42
C MET A 229 -3.47 3.84 14.00
N SER A 230 -4.38 3.25 14.76
CA SER A 230 -5.82 3.32 14.49
C SER A 230 -6.32 4.76 14.51
N ASN A 231 -5.84 5.58 15.46
CA ASN A 231 -6.17 7.00 15.49
C ASN A 231 -5.59 7.77 14.29
N ILE A 232 -4.35 7.50 13.88
CA ILE A 232 -3.70 8.15 12.73
C ILE A 232 -4.42 7.79 11.43
N CYS A 233 -4.81 6.53 11.27
CA CYS A 233 -5.50 6.04 10.08
C CYS A 233 -7.01 6.28 10.12
N HIS A 234 -7.54 6.85 11.21
CA HIS A 234 -8.98 6.96 11.49
C HIS A 234 -9.71 5.60 11.33
N LEU A 235 -9.06 4.53 11.76
CA LEU A 235 -9.58 3.17 11.72
C LEU A 235 -10.54 2.97 12.88
N GLU A 236 -11.80 2.65 12.57
CA GLU A 236 -12.75 2.19 13.57
C GLU A 236 -12.38 0.76 13.99
N ILE A 237 -12.16 0.56 15.30
CA ILE A 237 -11.84 -0.75 15.86
C ILE A 237 -13.16 -1.42 16.27
N PRO A 238 -13.51 -2.60 15.71
CA PRO A 238 -14.66 -3.36 16.16
C PRO A 238 -14.65 -3.59 17.68
N LYS A 239 -15.79 -3.37 18.33
CA LYS A 239 -15.92 -3.42 19.80
C LYS A 239 -15.39 -4.71 20.41
N HIS A 240 -15.56 -5.85 19.73
CA HIS A 240 -15.08 -7.14 20.21
C HIS A 240 -13.54 -7.23 20.24
N ILE A 241 -12.87 -6.63 19.25
CA ILE A 241 -11.40 -6.53 19.20
C ILE A 241 -10.93 -5.58 20.30
N GLU A 242 -11.57 -4.41 20.43
CA GLU A 242 -11.20 -3.43 21.44
C GLU A 242 -11.34 -3.99 22.86
N THR A 243 -12.48 -4.64 23.15
CA THR A 243 -12.75 -5.25 24.48
C THR A 243 -11.71 -6.31 24.81
N THR A 244 -11.38 -7.17 23.84
CA THR A 244 -10.37 -8.22 24.03
C THR A 244 -9.00 -7.61 24.30
N LEU A 245 -8.58 -6.64 23.47
CA LEU A 245 -7.30 -5.97 23.62
C LEU A 245 -7.16 -5.24 24.97
N GLN A 246 -8.20 -4.53 25.42
CA GLN A 246 -8.19 -3.85 26.71
C GLN A 246 -8.00 -4.83 27.88
N SER A 247 -8.56 -6.04 27.79
CA SER A 247 -8.41 -7.06 28.85
C SER A 247 -7.00 -7.67 28.93
N ILE A 248 -6.22 -7.60 27.85
CA ILE A 248 -4.89 -8.22 27.75
C ILE A 248 -3.75 -7.20 27.60
N GLN A 249 -4.05 -5.89 27.63
CA GLN A 249 -3.11 -4.82 27.27
C GLN A 249 -1.81 -4.79 28.09
N GLU A 250 -1.85 -5.28 29.34
CA GLU A 250 -0.69 -5.33 30.25
C GLU A 250 0.28 -6.49 29.94
N ASN A 251 -0.08 -7.41 29.04
CA ASN A 251 0.76 -8.54 28.65
C ASN A 251 1.11 -8.47 27.14
N PRO A 252 2.29 -7.93 26.78
CA PRO A 252 2.70 -7.75 25.39
C PRO A 252 2.73 -9.04 24.57
N GLU A 253 3.10 -10.17 25.18
CA GLU A 253 3.14 -11.46 24.48
C GLU A 253 1.72 -11.95 24.16
N THR A 254 0.78 -11.77 25.09
CA THR A 254 -0.62 -12.13 24.88
C THR A 254 -1.27 -11.25 23.81
N VAL A 255 -0.99 -9.94 23.82
CA VAL A 255 -1.43 -9.00 22.77
C VAL A 255 -0.92 -9.44 21.39
N LYS A 256 0.37 -9.78 21.29
CA LYS A 256 0.98 -10.22 20.04
C LYS A 256 0.36 -11.53 19.54
N ASN A 257 0.16 -12.51 20.43
CA ASN A 257 -0.45 -13.80 20.07
C ASN A 257 -1.89 -13.63 19.61
N PHE A 258 -2.67 -12.76 20.28
CA PHE A 258 -4.00 -12.38 19.84
C PHE A 258 -3.97 -11.72 18.46
N GLY A 259 -3.06 -10.77 18.23
CA GLY A 259 -2.93 -10.10 16.94
C GLY A 259 -2.57 -11.02 15.77
N ILE A 260 -1.68 -12.00 16.01
CA ILE A 260 -1.36 -13.05 15.03
C ILE A 260 -2.61 -13.90 14.75
N PHE A 261 -3.28 -14.38 15.80
CA PHE A 261 -4.48 -15.20 15.66
C PHE A 261 -5.56 -14.46 14.88
N HIS A 262 -5.84 -13.21 15.25
CA HIS A 262 -6.83 -12.37 14.60
C HIS A 262 -6.51 -12.16 13.12
N ALA A 263 -5.27 -11.77 12.79
CA ALA A 263 -4.84 -11.60 11.39
C ALA A 263 -4.99 -12.90 10.58
N VAL A 264 -4.66 -14.06 11.14
CA VAL A 264 -4.84 -15.37 10.49
C VAL A 264 -6.32 -15.65 10.23
N MET A 265 -7.20 -15.37 11.20
CA MET A 265 -8.64 -15.59 11.03
C MET A 265 -9.24 -14.66 9.99
N THR A 266 -8.84 -13.38 9.98
CA THR A 266 -9.25 -12.40 8.97
C THR A 266 -8.80 -12.82 7.57
N VAL A 267 -7.54 -13.22 7.41
CA VAL A 267 -7.02 -13.74 6.14
C VAL A 267 -7.79 -14.99 5.71
N LYS A 268 -8.02 -15.97 6.60
CA LYS A 268 -8.82 -17.16 6.27
C LYS A 268 -10.23 -16.80 5.80
N GLY A 269 -10.88 -15.83 6.44
CA GLY A 269 -12.20 -15.34 6.05
C GLY A 269 -12.20 -14.74 4.63
N ILE A 270 -11.21 -13.89 4.33
CA ILE A 270 -11.03 -13.27 3.00
C ILE A 270 -10.83 -14.35 1.92
N LEU A 271 -9.95 -15.32 2.18
CA LEU A 271 -9.63 -16.38 1.23
C LEU A 271 -10.81 -17.35 1.01
N SER A 272 -11.63 -17.57 2.03
CA SER A 272 -12.80 -18.46 1.95
C SER A 272 -13.91 -17.91 1.05
N ALA A 273 -13.99 -16.59 0.88
CA ALA A 273 -14.97 -15.94 0.00
C ALA A 273 -14.72 -16.20 -1.50
N ARG A 274 -13.55 -16.73 -1.88
CA ARG A 274 -13.16 -17.07 -3.27
C ARG A 274 -13.30 -15.89 -4.25
N ASN A 275 -13.04 -14.67 -3.80
CA ASN A 275 -12.99 -13.51 -4.67
C ASN A 275 -11.83 -13.66 -5.68
N SER A 276 -12.16 -13.67 -6.97
CA SER A 276 -11.25 -14.11 -8.05
C SER A 276 -10.13 -13.15 -8.41
N LEU A 277 -10.04 -11.98 -7.76
CA LEU A 277 -9.04 -10.93 -8.07
C LEU A 277 -8.43 -10.34 -6.78
N CYS A 278 -8.25 -11.16 -5.76
CA CYS A 278 -7.76 -10.70 -4.45
C CYS A 278 -6.35 -11.18 -4.12
N GLY A 279 -5.61 -10.34 -3.40
CA GLY A 279 -4.32 -10.67 -2.80
C GLY A 279 -4.20 -10.10 -1.38
N LEU A 280 -3.04 -10.26 -0.76
CA LEU A 280 -2.75 -9.81 0.60
C LEU A 280 -1.56 -8.84 0.59
N HIS A 281 -1.70 -7.74 1.32
CA HIS A 281 -0.64 -6.76 1.50
C HIS A 281 -0.42 -6.52 3.00
N PHE A 282 0.78 -6.84 3.50
CA PHE A 282 1.07 -6.78 4.93
C PHE A 282 1.79 -5.49 5.33
N PHE A 283 1.18 -4.70 6.20
CA PHE A 283 1.81 -3.58 6.87
C PHE A 283 2.72 -4.10 7.99
N THR A 284 4.04 -4.17 7.73
CA THR A 284 4.97 -4.86 8.63
C THR A 284 5.45 -4.00 9.80
N MET A 285 5.37 -2.67 9.67
CA MET A 285 5.98 -1.73 10.61
C MET A 285 7.49 -2.00 10.81
N ASN A 286 8.17 -2.45 9.75
CA ASN A 286 9.57 -2.86 9.72
C ASN A 286 9.92 -4.03 10.68
N ARG A 287 8.95 -4.85 11.07
CA ARG A 287 9.12 -5.94 12.05
C ARG A 287 8.84 -7.31 11.44
#